data_AF-V4UAD0-F1
#
_entry.id   AF-V4UAD0-F1
#
_cell.length_a   1.000
_cell.length_b   1.000
_cell.length_c   1.000
_cell.angle_alpha   90.00
_cell.angle_beta   90.00
_cell.angle_gamma   90.00
#
_symmetry.space_group_name_H-M   'P 1'
#
loop_
_entity.id
_entity.type
_entity.pdbx_description
1 polymer ?
#
loop_
_entity_poly.entity_id
_entity_poly.type
_entity_poly.pdbx_seq_one_letter_code
_entity_poly.pdbx_strand_id
1 'polypeptide(L)'
;LFKTAVESELKSYGVVVNSFYELEPAYAVHYRKVLGRRAWHIGPECLNWLKSKQPNSLIYLCFGSLANFTSAQLTEIAMGLQALEQNFIWIVRKNKNSGGEEENEDWLPLGFEKRMEGKGLIIRGWAPQVLILDHEAVGGFVTHCGWNSTLEGVVAGAPLVTWPHFADQFYNEKLVTQVLKIGVAVGVEKSSTTKSEFVRRERIEK
;
A
#
# COMPACT_ATOMS: atom_id res chain seq x y z
N LEU A 1 9.46 -34.72 -4.45
CA LEU A 1 8.75 -33.57 -5.05
C LEU A 1 7.55 -33.14 -4.21
N PHE A 2 6.45 -33.90 -4.14
CA PHE A 2 5.27 -33.49 -3.34
C PHE A 2 5.57 -33.30 -1.85
N LYS A 3 6.22 -34.28 -1.20
CA LYS A 3 6.61 -34.18 0.21
C LYS A 3 7.51 -32.97 0.49
N THR A 4 8.46 -32.71 -0.40
CA THR A 4 9.37 -31.54 -0.33
C THR A 4 8.62 -30.22 -0.50
N ALA A 5 7.62 -30.17 -1.38
CA ALA A 5 6.78 -28.99 -1.57
C ALA A 5 5.95 -28.69 -0.32
N VAL A 6 5.32 -29.71 0.27
CA VAL A 6 4.55 -29.58 1.53
C VAL A 6 5.43 -29.13 2.70
N GLU A 7 6.62 -29.71 2.84
CA GLU A 7 7.59 -29.31 3.87
C GLU A 7 8.07 -27.87 3.69
N SER A 8 8.30 -27.44 2.43
CA SER A 8 8.65 -26.05 2.12
C SER A 8 7.50 -25.09 2.43
N GLU A 9 6.26 -25.51 2.16
CA GLU A 9 5.07 -24.74 2.49
C GLU A 9 4.98 -24.51 3.99
N LEU A 10 5.13 -25.56 4.81
CA LEU A 10 5.05 -25.47 6.28
C LEU A 10 6.14 -24.57 6.89
N LYS A 11 7.30 -24.46 6.25
CA LYS A 11 8.41 -23.59 6.70
C LYS A 11 8.27 -22.13 6.24
N SER A 12 7.37 -21.85 5.31
CA SER A 12 7.19 -20.50 4.77
C SER A 12 6.41 -19.59 5.75
N TYR A 13 6.63 -18.28 5.62
CA TYR A 13 5.94 -17.26 6.42
C TYR A 13 4.42 -17.20 6.15
N GLY A 14 3.98 -17.67 4.98
CA GLY A 14 2.61 -17.70 4.50
C GLY A 14 2.53 -18.08 3.03
N VAL A 15 1.31 -18.13 2.49
CA VAL A 15 1.04 -18.50 1.10
C VAL A 15 0.54 -17.27 0.33
N VAL A 16 1.03 -17.12 -0.89
CA VAL A 16 0.45 -16.19 -1.86
C VAL A 16 -0.46 -17.01 -2.77
N VAL A 17 -1.75 -16.71 -2.76
CA VAL A 17 -2.78 -17.43 -3.49
C VAL A 17 -3.23 -16.55 -4.65
N ASN A 18 -3.15 -17.07 -5.88
CA ASN A 18 -3.66 -16.39 -7.08
C ASN A 18 -5.19 -16.57 -7.19
N SER A 19 -5.91 -16.15 -6.16
CA SER A 19 -7.36 -16.16 -5.99
C SER A 19 -7.77 -14.95 -5.13
N PHE A 20 -9.07 -14.65 -5.01
CA PHE A 20 -9.63 -13.50 -4.29
C PHE A 20 -10.72 -13.97 -3.32
N TYR A 21 -10.98 -13.18 -2.27
CA TYR A 21 -11.80 -13.63 -1.15
C TYR A 21 -13.23 -13.99 -1.58
N GLU A 22 -13.79 -13.24 -2.51
CA GLU A 22 -15.15 -13.36 -3.01
C GLU A 22 -15.33 -14.61 -3.87
N LEU A 23 -14.26 -15.07 -4.56
CA LEU A 23 -14.30 -16.30 -5.35
C LEU A 23 -14.28 -17.55 -4.45
N GLU A 24 -13.43 -17.55 -3.42
CA GLU A 24 -13.17 -18.73 -2.60
C GLU A 24 -13.16 -18.42 -1.08
N PRO A 25 -14.25 -17.87 -0.51
CA PRO A 25 -14.26 -17.39 0.87
C PRO A 25 -14.04 -18.53 1.87
N ALA A 26 -14.54 -19.73 1.55
CA ALA A 26 -14.32 -20.93 2.36
C ALA A 26 -12.83 -21.31 2.42
N TYR A 27 -12.10 -21.17 1.30
CA TYR A 27 -10.68 -21.52 1.22
C TYR A 27 -9.81 -20.45 1.91
N ALA A 28 -10.15 -19.17 1.72
CA ALA A 28 -9.51 -18.07 2.43
C ALA A 28 -9.66 -18.18 3.96
N VAL A 29 -10.86 -18.54 4.43
CA VAL A 29 -11.12 -18.81 5.84
C VAL A 29 -10.38 -20.07 6.31
N HIS A 30 -10.34 -21.13 5.50
CA HIS A 30 -9.65 -22.38 5.84
C HIS A 30 -8.16 -22.16 6.08
N TYR A 31 -7.46 -21.43 5.19
CA TYR A 31 -6.05 -21.09 5.38
C TYR A 31 -5.78 -20.40 6.70
N ARG A 32 -6.65 -19.45 7.08
CA ARG A 32 -6.47 -18.65 8.28
C ARG A 32 -6.85 -19.38 9.57
N LYS A 33 -8.02 -20.03 9.58
CA LYS A 33 -8.62 -20.60 10.80
C LYS A 33 -8.22 -22.05 11.04
N VAL A 34 -8.07 -22.85 9.98
CA VAL A 34 -7.80 -24.28 10.10
C VAL A 34 -6.31 -24.56 9.97
N LEU A 35 -5.68 -24.02 8.93
CA LEU A 35 -4.24 -24.21 8.73
C LEU A 35 -3.40 -23.30 9.63
N GLY A 36 -3.99 -22.25 10.21
CA GLY A 36 -3.27 -21.29 11.06
C GLY A 36 -2.23 -20.48 10.27
N ARG A 37 -2.39 -20.38 8.95
CA ARG A 37 -1.42 -19.77 8.05
C ARG A 37 -1.92 -18.42 7.56
N ARG A 38 -0.98 -17.53 7.26
CA ARG A 38 -1.30 -16.33 6.51
C ARG A 38 -1.39 -16.68 5.05
N ALA A 39 -2.53 -16.36 4.46
CA ALA A 39 -2.74 -16.47 3.03
C ALA A 39 -3.13 -15.08 2.49
N TRP A 40 -2.44 -14.65 1.44
CA TRP A 40 -2.73 -13.43 0.72
C TRP A 40 -3.31 -13.80 -0.64
N HIS A 41 -4.60 -13.55 -0.78
CA HIS A 41 -5.38 -13.81 -1.98
C HIS A 41 -5.20 -12.58 -2.88
N ILE A 42 -4.37 -12.70 -3.92
CA ILE A 42 -3.87 -11.57 -4.71
C ILE A 42 -4.34 -11.57 -6.17
N GLY A 43 -5.15 -12.53 -6.61
CA GLY A 43 -5.51 -12.67 -8.02
C GLY A 43 -6.97 -12.99 -8.27
N PRO A 44 -7.53 -12.73 -9.46
CA PRO A 44 -6.98 -11.97 -10.56
C PRO A 44 -7.37 -10.48 -10.50
N GLU A 45 -8.11 -10.03 -9.49
CA GLU A 45 -8.77 -8.70 -9.50
C GLU A 45 -7.79 -7.53 -9.52
N CYS A 46 -6.76 -7.52 -8.66
CA CYS A 46 -5.77 -6.43 -8.62
C CYS A 46 -4.99 -6.34 -9.96
N LEU A 47 -4.54 -7.48 -10.49
CA LEU A 47 -3.80 -7.54 -11.74
C LEU A 47 -4.69 -7.23 -12.96
N ASN A 48 -5.94 -7.70 -12.97
CA ASN A 48 -6.89 -7.36 -14.03
C ASN A 48 -7.26 -5.88 -13.99
N TRP A 49 -7.41 -5.32 -12.80
CA TRP A 49 -7.65 -3.90 -12.62
C TRP A 49 -6.46 -3.08 -13.12
N LEU A 50 -5.22 -3.48 -12.80
CA LEU A 50 -4.00 -2.89 -13.35
C LEU A 50 -3.95 -2.94 -14.88
N LYS A 51 -4.24 -4.11 -15.49
CA LYS A 51 -4.31 -4.30 -16.95
C LYS A 51 -5.36 -3.43 -17.64
N SER A 52 -6.39 -3.00 -16.91
CA SER A 52 -7.42 -2.09 -17.46
C SER A 52 -6.96 -0.64 -17.57
N LYS A 53 -5.80 -0.29 -17.01
CA LYS A 53 -5.30 1.10 -16.96
C LYS A 53 -4.33 1.39 -18.09
N GLN A 54 -4.29 2.66 -18.48
CA GLN A 54 -3.31 3.15 -19.44
C GLN A 54 -1.91 3.18 -18.81
N PRO A 55 -0.83 3.04 -19.59
CA PRO A 55 0.53 3.19 -19.09
C PRO A 55 0.73 4.53 -18.37
N ASN A 56 1.52 4.53 -17.29
CA ASN A 56 1.84 5.70 -16.47
C ASN A 56 0.63 6.51 -15.95
N SER A 57 -0.54 5.88 -15.77
CA SER A 57 -1.80 6.54 -15.36
C SER A 57 -2.24 6.23 -13.93
N LEU A 58 -1.39 5.53 -13.17
CA LEU A 58 -1.72 5.03 -11.83
C LEU A 58 -0.69 5.42 -10.79
N ILE A 59 -1.17 5.92 -9.66
CA ILE A 59 -0.36 6.21 -8.48
C ILE A 59 -0.45 5.02 -7.52
N TYR A 60 0.69 4.41 -7.20
CA TYR A 60 0.77 3.38 -6.16
C TYR A 60 1.15 4.00 -4.83
N LEU A 61 0.40 3.73 -3.77
CA LEU A 61 0.65 4.26 -2.42
C LEU A 61 0.87 3.11 -1.44
N CYS A 62 2.08 3.02 -0.88
CA CYS A 62 2.41 2.04 0.15
C CYS A 62 3.40 2.60 1.17
N PHE A 63 3.01 2.57 2.43
CA PHE A 63 3.79 3.11 3.53
C PHE A 63 4.55 2.03 4.33
N GLY A 64 4.83 0.89 3.70
CA GLY A 64 5.64 -0.18 4.28
C GLY A 64 4.90 -1.04 5.31
N SER A 65 5.67 -1.79 6.10
CA SER A 65 5.16 -2.77 7.07
C SER A 65 4.94 -2.23 8.48
N LEU A 66 5.58 -1.11 8.81
CA LEU A 66 5.64 -0.59 10.17
C LEU A 66 4.95 0.76 10.36
N ALA A 67 4.74 1.53 9.29
CA ALA A 67 4.03 2.80 9.40
C ALA A 67 2.57 2.55 9.75
N ASN A 68 2.09 3.26 10.78
CA ASN A 68 0.68 3.30 11.14
C ASN A 68 0.24 4.76 11.13
N PHE A 69 -0.87 5.03 10.45
CA PHE A 69 -1.47 6.36 10.41
C PHE A 69 -2.64 6.45 11.37
N THR A 70 -2.87 7.67 11.87
CA THR A 70 -4.11 8.00 12.56
C THR A 70 -5.28 7.98 11.57
N SER A 71 -6.50 7.75 12.06
CA SER A 71 -7.71 7.80 11.22
C SER A 71 -7.81 9.12 10.46
N ALA A 72 -7.53 10.24 11.13
CA ALA A 72 -7.53 11.56 10.49
C ALA A 72 -6.56 11.64 9.30
N GLN A 73 -5.35 11.06 9.40
CA GLN A 73 -4.35 11.18 8.32
C GLN A 73 -4.74 10.31 7.14
N LEU A 74 -5.35 9.15 7.39
CA LEU A 74 -5.95 8.34 6.34
C LEU A 74 -7.12 9.08 5.68
N THR A 75 -7.95 9.82 6.44
CA THR A 75 -9.04 10.62 5.89
C THR A 75 -8.52 11.67 4.91
N GLU A 76 -7.41 12.34 5.21
CA GLU A 76 -6.87 13.34 4.29
C GLU A 76 -6.10 12.79 3.11
N ILE A 77 -5.46 11.63 3.27
CA ILE A 77 -4.97 10.88 2.10
C ILE A 77 -6.15 10.53 1.20
N ALA A 78 -7.26 10.02 1.73
CA ALA A 78 -8.45 9.71 0.96
C ALA A 78 -9.00 10.96 0.26
N MET A 79 -9.19 12.06 0.98
CA MET A 79 -9.69 13.31 0.40
C MET A 79 -8.75 13.88 -0.67
N GLY A 80 -7.42 13.76 -0.51
CA GLY A 80 -6.45 14.13 -1.52
C GLY A 80 -6.55 13.24 -2.77
N LEU A 81 -6.62 11.92 -2.59
CA LEU A 81 -6.82 10.97 -3.70
C LEU A 81 -8.11 11.23 -4.48
N GLN A 82 -9.19 11.60 -3.78
CA GLN A 82 -10.45 11.96 -4.43
C GLN A 82 -10.31 13.20 -5.31
N ALA A 83 -9.55 14.20 -4.86
CA ALA A 83 -9.33 15.45 -5.59
C ALA A 83 -8.37 15.31 -6.80
N LEU A 84 -7.42 14.37 -6.73
CA LEU A 84 -6.43 14.14 -7.80
C LEU A 84 -7.06 13.57 -9.09
N GLU A 85 -8.24 12.96 -9.01
CA GLU A 85 -8.94 12.28 -10.12
C GLU A 85 -8.13 11.23 -10.91
N GLN A 86 -6.93 10.88 -10.44
CA GLN A 86 -6.04 9.87 -11.02
C GLN A 86 -6.44 8.45 -10.60
N ASN A 87 -5.98 7.44 -11.36
CA ASN A 87 -6.11 6.06 -10.89
C ASN A 87 -5.14 5.83 -9.74
N PHE A 88 -5.54 5.06 -8.72
CA PHE A 88 -4.64 4.72 -7.63
C PHE A 88 -4.84 3.32 -7.08
N ILE A 89 -3.75 2.75 -6.55
CA ILE A 89 -3.78 1.62 -5.63
C ILE A 89 -3.24 2.09 -4.30
N TRP A 90 -4.04 1.94 -3.24
CA TRP A 90 -3.65 2.37 -1.90
C TRP A 90 -3.64 1.19 -0.92
N ILE A 91 -2.45 0.91 -0.37
CA ILE A 91 -2.27 -0.13 0.64
C ILE A 91 -2.49 0.47 2.02
N VAL A 92 -3.53 0.00 2.72
CA VAL A 92 -3.86 0.44 4.07
C VAL A 92 -3.63 -0.69 5.06
N ARG A 93 -2.83 -0.42 6.08
CA ARG A 93 -2.60 -1.33 7.21
C ARG A 93 -3.12 -0.68 8.49
N LYS A 94 -4.00 -1.38 9.22
CA LYS A 94 -4.45 -1.00 10.55
C LYS A 94 -4.12 -2.14 11.51
N ASN A 95 -3.38 -1.84 12.58
CA ASN A 95 -2.87 -2.85 13.51
C ASN A 95 -3.97 -3.30 14.47
N LYS A 96 -4.13 -4.62 14.69
CA LYS A 96 -5.23 -5.23 15.48
C LYS A 96 -5.05 -5.18 17.01
N ASN A 97 -4.03 -4.48 17.51
CA ASN A 97 -3.67 -4.52 18.94
C ASN A 97 -4.50 -3.57 19.83
N SER A 98 -5.43 -2.80 19.27
CA SER A 98 -6.48 -2.13 20.03
C SER A 98 -7.72 -3.02 20.00
N GLY A 99 -7.94 -3.75 21.10
CA GLY A 99 -8.92 -4.82 21.20
C GLY A 99 -10.33 -4.46 20.72
N GLY A 100 -10.91 -5.39 19.97
CA GLY A 100 -12.33 -5.71 20.03
C GLY A 100 -13.31 -4.61 19.66
N GLU A 101 -13.18 -4.01 18.48
CA GLU A 101 -14.33 -3.41 17.81
C GLU A 101 -14.29 -3.83 16.34
N GLU A 102 -15.46 -4.15 15.80
CA GLU A 102 -15.68 -4.37 14.37
C GLU A 102 -14.98 -3.28 13.56
N GLU A 103 -14.56 -3.61 12.33
CA GLU A 103 -13.77 -2.75 11.46
C GLU A 103 -14.53 -1.47 11.09
N ASN A 104 -14.67 -0.53 12.02
CA ASN A 104 -15.34 0.72 11.75
C ASN A 104 -14.40 1.55 10.89
N GLU A 105 -14.80 1.76 9.65
CA GLU A 105 -14.07 2.52 8.64
C GLU A 105 -14.26 4.02 8.81
N ASP A 106 -14.36 4.49 10.05
CA ASP A 106 -14.53 5.91 10.40
C ASP A 106 -13.42 6.83 9.87
N TRP A 107 -12.35 6.24 9.35
CA TRP A 107 -11.23 6.94 8.70
C TRP A 107 -11.49 7.22 7.22
N LEU A 108 -12.42 6.53 6.57
CA LEU A 108 -12.71 6.69 5.16
C LEU A 108 -13.96 7.60 5.00
N PRO A 109 -13.91 8.66 4.17
CA PRO A 109 -15.07 9.52 3.95
C PRO A 109 -16.29 8.72 3.49
N LEU A 110 -17.48 9.05 4.02
CA LEU A 110 -18.72 8.34 3.69
C LEU A 110 -18.91 8.23 2.18
N GLY A 111 -19.11 7.01 1.67
CA GLY A 111 -19.31 6.73 0.25
C GLY A 111 -18.08 6.87 -0.65
N PHE A 112 -16.87 6.95 -0.08
CA PHE A 112 -15.62 7.09 -0.83
C PHE A 112 -15.41 5.97 -1.85
N GLU A 113 -15.51 4.70 -1.46
CA GLU A 113 -15.26 3.58 -2.38
C GLU A 113 -16.22 3.59 -3.56
N LYS A 114 -17.49 3.93 -3.33
CA LYS A 114 -18.49 4.10 -4.40
C LYS A 114 -18.13 5.26 -5.33
N ARG A 115 -17.63 6.38 -4.81
CA ARG A 115 -17.17 7.52 -5.64
C ARG A 115 -15.92 7.19 -6.45
N MET A 116 -15.04 6.36 -5.89
CA MET A 116 -13.79 5.96 -6.54
C MET A 116 -13.90 4.66 -7.33
N GLU A 117 -15.11 4.12 -7.51
CA GLU A 117 -15.34 2.91 -8.29
C GLU A 117 -14.74 3.06 -9.70
N GLY A 118 -13.95 2.06 -10.12
CA GLY A 118 -13.23 2.08 -11.38
C GLY A 118 -11.95 2.95 -11.40
N LYS A 119 -11.78 3.92 -10.49
CA LYS A 119 -10.57 4.78 -10.40
C LYS A 119 -9.61 4.39 -9.26
N GLY A 120 -10.13 3.94 -8.13
CA GLY A 120 -9.34 3.61 -6.94
C GLY A 120 -9.50 2.16 -6.52
N LEU A 121 -8.39 1.53 -6.12
CA LEU A 121 -8.38 0.23 -5.47
C LEU A 121 -7.71 0.34 -4.09
N ILE A 122 -8.45 0.06 -3.02
CA ILE A 122 -7.92 0.01 -1.65
C ILE A 122 -7.63 -1.45 -1.30
N ILE A 123 -6.38 -1.75 -0.96
CA ILE A 123 -6.00 -3.10 -0.48
C ILE A 123 -5.70 -3.00 1.01
N ARG A 124 -6.57 -3.65 1.80
CA ARG A 124 -6.43 -3.74 3.26
C ARG A 124 -5.46 -4.87 3.60
N GLY A 125 -4.30 -4.55 4.16
CA GLY A 125 -3.29 -5.53 4.60
C GLY A 125 -2.03 -5.55 3.74
N TRP A 126 -1.76 -6.67 3.07
CA TRP A 126 -0.54 -6.84 2.25
C TRP A 126 -0.90 -6.91 0.78
N ALA A 127 -0.01 -6.39 -0.06
CA ALA A 127 -0.13 -6.43 -1.51
C ALA A 127 1.20 -6.87 -2.14
N PRO A 128 1.17 -7.46 -3.35
CA PRO A 128 2.36 -7.88 -4.07
C PRO A 128 3.07 -6.66 -4.68
N GLN A 129 3.71 -5.85 -3.83
CA GLN A 129 4.30 -4.56 -4.18
C GLN A 129 5.21 -4.63 -5.42
N VAL A 130 6.09 -5.64 -5.50
CA VAL A 130 6.98 -5.82 -6.66
C VAL A 130 6.19 -6.03 -7.95
N LEU A 131 5.13 -6.86 -7.93
CA LEU A 131 4.29 -7.09 -9.12
C LEU A 131 3.47 -5.86 -9.51
N ILE A 132 3.05 -5.05 -8.52
CA ILE A 132 2.35 -3.80 -8.80
C ILE A 132 3.31 -2.81 -9.45
N LEU A 133 4.49 -2.60 -8.86
CA LEU A 133 5.50 -1.66 -9.35
C LEU A 133 6.02 -2.02 -10.75
N ASP A 134 6.15 -3.31 -11.06
CA ASP A 134 6.59 -3.79 -12.38
C ASP A 134 5.54 -3.63 -13.49
N HIS A 135 4.32 -3.17 -13.16
CA HIS A 135 3.25 -3.01 -14.13
C HIS A 135 3.30 -1.63 -14.82
N GLU A 136 3.20 -1.61 -16.16
CA GLU A 136 3.31 -0.39 -16.99
C GLU A 136 2.33 0.74 -16.63
N ALA A 137 1.21 0.38 -16.01
CA ALA A 137 0.21 1.34 -15.54
C ALA A 137 0.76 2.27 -14.45
N VAL A 138 1.73 1.83 -13.64
CA VAL A 138 2.29 2.64 -12.54
C VAL A 138 3.06 3.82 -13.11
N GLY A 139 2.55 5.02 -12.87
CA GLY A 139 3.19 6.29 -13.22
C GLY A 139 3.88 6.97 -12.04
N GLY A 140 3.68 6.49 -10.81
CA GLY A 140 4.34 7.03 -9.63
C GLY A 140 4.13 6.19 -8.39
N PHE A 141 5.09 6.28 -7.46
CA PHE A 141 5.09 5.53 -6.22
C PHE A 141 5.23 6.44 -4.99
N VAL A 142 4.16 6.55 -4.20
CA VAL A 142 4.18 7.19 -2.88
C VAL A 142 4.71 6.19 -1.85
N THR A 143 5.85 6.51 -1.26
CA THR A 143 6.60 5.59 -0.39
C THR A 143 7.01 6.22 0.92
N HIS A 144 6.94 5.42 1.99
CA HIS A 144 7.54 5.77 3.29
C HIS A 144 9.08 5.85 3.30
N CYS A 145 9.74 5.59 2.17
CA CYS A 145 11.21 5.66 2.04
C CYS A 145 11.97 4.61 2.88
N GLY A 146 11.34 3.47 3.21
CA GLY A 146 12.11 2.30 3.67
C GLY A 146 13.04 1.82 2.56
N TRP A 147 14.24 1.33 2.92
CA TRP A 147 15.28 1.04 1.94
C TRP A 147 14.84 0.02 0.86
N ASN A 148 14.17 -1.06 1.26
CA ASN A 148 13.65 -2.07 0.32
C ASN A 148 12.65 -1.46 -0.68
N SER A 149 11.64 -0.73 -0.18
CA SER A 149 10.66 -0.08 -1.05
C SER A 149 11.32 0.96 -1.96
N THR A 150 12.33 1.68 -1.47
CA THR A 150 13.08 2.65 -2.29
C THR A 150 13.78 1.94 -3.44
N LEU A 151 14.49 0.84 -3.17
CA LEU A 151 15.15 0.04 -4.20
C LEU A 151 14.16 -0.56 -5.21
N GLU A 152 13.04 -1.11 -4.74
CA GLU A 152 12.00 -1.66 -5.62
C GLU A 152 11.44 -0.59 -6.57
N GLY A 153 11.18 0.61 -6.07
CA GLY A 153 10.73 1.74 -6.90
C GLY A 153 11.78 2.19 -7.92
N VAL A 154 13.05 2.24 -7.52
CA VAL A 154 14.18 2.56 -8.41
C VAL A 154 14.32 1.51 -9.52
N VAL A 155 14.27 0.23 -9.16
CA VAL A 155 14.39 -0.88 -10.13
C VAL A 155 13.22 -0.88 -11.12
N ALA A 156 12.02 -0.57 -10.65
CA ALA A 156 10.84 -0.42 -11.50
C ALA A 156 10.86 0.84 -12.38
N GLY A 157 11.81 1.76 -12.16
CA GLY A 157 11.86 3.04 -12.88
C GLY A 157 10.73 4.00 -12.53
N ALA A 158 10.04 3.78 -11.40
CA ALA A 158 8.90 4.61 -10.98
C ALA A 158 9.38 5.91 -10.32
N PRO A 159 8.85 7.09 -10.71
CA PRO A 159 9.05 8.33 -9.97
C PRO A 159 8.56 8.20 -8.53
N LEU A 160 9.36 8.68 -7.57
CA LEU A 160 9.06 8.51 -6.15
C LEU A 160 8.44 9.78 -5.55
N VAL A 161 7.36 9.61 -4.79
CA VAL A 161 6.81 10.65 -3.91
C VAL A 161 7.16 10.24 -2.48
N THR A 162 8.07 10.98 -1.86
CA THR A 162 8.66 10.60 -0.57
C THR A 162 7.83 11.10 0.60
N TRP A 163 7.50 10.19 1.51
CA TRP A 163 6.72 10.46 2.72
C TRP A 163 7.31 9.70 3.92
N PRO A 164 8.54 10.04 4.37
CA PRO A 164 9.21 9.34 5.46
C PRO A 164 8.46 9.48 6.79
N HIS A 165 8.59 8.47 7.66
CA HIS A 165 7.92 8.42 8.96
C HIS A 165 8.89 8.35 10.14
N PHE A 166 9.93 7.54 10.06
CA PHE A 166 10.87 7.33 11.17
C PHE A 166 12.24 6.79 10.71
N ALA A 167 13.19 6.81 11.65
CA ALA A 167 14.53 6.25 11.51
C ALA A 167 15.27 6.76 10.25
N ASP A 168 15.81 5.83 9.47
CA ASP A 168 16.64 6.08 8.29
C ASP A 168 15.87 6.60 7.08
N GLN A 169 14.53 6.54 7.11
CA GLN A 169 13.67 6.94 5.99
C GLN A 169 13.89 8.39 5.56
N PHE A 170 14.18 9.30 6.51
CA PHE A 170 14.48 10.70 6.20
C PHE A 170 15.82 10.87 5.47
N TYR A 171 16.80 10.00 5.71
CA TYR A 171 18.05 10.00 4.94
C TYR A 171 17.84 9.41 3.55
N ASN A 172 17.05 8.34 3.45
CA ASN A 172 16.67 7.74 2.17
C ASN A 172 15.89 8.74 1.30
N GLU A 173 14.98 9.54 1.89
CA GLU A 173 14.32 10.64 1.19
C GLU A 173 15.33 11.63 0.61
N LYS A 174 16.34 12.08 1.38
CA LYS A 174 17.35 13.02 0.89
C LYS A 174 18.15 12.43 -0.27
N LEU A 175 18.48 11.14 -0.21
CA LEU A 175 19.12 10.46 -1.33
C LEU A 175 18.23 10.51 -2.59
N VAL A 176 16.95 10.17 -2.46
CA VAL A 176 15.99 10.15 -3.58
C VAL A 176 15.77 11.54 -4.17
N THR A 177 15.57 12.55 -3.33
CA THR A 177 15.11 13.89 -3.73
C THR A 177 16.26 14.84 -4.06
N GLN A 178 17.34 14.82 -3.29
CA GLN A 178 18.43 15.81 -3.40
C GLN A 178 19.61 15.30 -4.23
N VAL A 179 19.92 14.01 -4.12
CA VAL A 179 21.10 13.40 -4.79
C VAL A 179 20.70 12.79 -6.13
N LEU A 180 19.81 11.80 -6.12
CA LEU A 180 19.38 11.08 -7.32
C LEU A 180 18.41 11.91 -8.17
N LYS A 181 17.63 12.80 -7.53
CA LYS A 181 16.63 13.66 -8.17
C LYS A 181 15.60 12.87 -8.99
N ILE A 182 15.19 11.72 -8.45
CA ILE A 182 14.20 10.81 -9.05
C ILE A 182 12.85 10.85 -8.32
N GLY A 183 12.65 11.83 -7.44
CA GLY A 183 11.43 11.94 -6.66
C GLY A 183 11.21 13.32 -6.04
N VAL A 184 10.01 13.52 -5.54
CA VAL A 184 9.53 14.75 -4.89
C VAL A 184 9.10 14.47 -3.46
N ALA A 185 9.40 15.40 -2.55
CA ALA A 185 9.03 15.27 -1.15
C ALA A 185 7.64 15.86 -0.88
N VAL A 186 6.86 15.15 -0.07
CA VAL A 186 5.59 15.66 0.48
C VAL A 186 5.83 16.74 1.54
N GLY A 187 7.06 16.84 2.07
CA GLY A 187 7.46 17.88 3.02
C GLY A 187 7.23 17.49 4.48
N VAL A 188 7.45 16.21 4.82
CA VAL A 188 7.45 15.76 6.22
C VAL A 188 8.81 16.08 6.84
N GLU A 189 8.82 16.92 7.87
CA GLU A 189 10.08 17.40 8.46
C GLU A 189 10.50 16.65 9.74
N LYS A 190 9.58 15.96 10.43
CA LYS A 190 9.87 15.26 11.69
C LYS A 190 9.21 13.88 11.78
N SER A 191 9.84 13.01 12.57
CA SER A 191 9.31 11.68 12.85
C SER A 191 8.03 11.74 13.69
N SER A 192 7.11 10.82 13.42
CA SER A 192 5.76 10.76 14.01
C SER A 192 5.69 10.41 15.50
N THR A 193 6.79 10.54 16.27
CA THR A 193 6.81 10.37 17.73
C THR A 193 6.06 11.49 18.48
N THR A 194 5.81 12.62 17.82
CA THR A 194 4.99 13.72 18.35
C THR A 194 3.59 13.67 17.74
N LYS A 195 2.56 13.47 18.58
CA LYS A 195 1.12 13.38 18.22
C LYS A 195 0.53 14.58 17.44
N SER A 196 1.34 15.54 17.00
CA SER A 196 0.91 16.88 16.57
C SER A 196 1.17 17.24 15.11
N GLU A 197 1.92 16.45 14.35
CA GLU A 197 2.23 16.81 12.95
C GLU A 197 1.44 15.93 11.96
N PHE A 198 0.70 16.62 11.10
CA PHE A 198 -0.27 16.10 10.14
C PHE A 198 0.03 16.72 8.77
N VAL A 199 0.04 15.91 7.72
CA VAL A 199 0.17 16.42 6.36
C VAL A 199 -1.22 16.65 5.80
N ARG A 200 -1.57 17.93 5.65
CA ARG A 200 -2.84 18.33 5.03
C ARG A 200 -2.75 18.26 3.52
N ARG A 201 -3.86 17.90 2.87
CA ARG A 201 -3.95 17.82 1.41
C ARG A 201 -3.58 19.12 0.70
N GLU A 202 -3.90 20.28 1.29
CA GLU A 202 -3.63 21.59 0.66
C GLU A 202 -2.13 21.90 0.54
N ARG A 203 -1.26 21.17 1.26
CA ARG A 203 0.20 21.31 1.13
C ARG A 203 0.78 20.61 -0.10
N ILE A 204 0.01 19.70 -0.71
CA ILE A 204 0.44 18.83 -1.81
C ILE A 204 0.03 19.43 -3.19
N GLU A 205 -0.93 20.35 -3.24
CA GLU A 205 -1.51 20.94 -4.47
C GLU A 205 -0.63 22.00 -5.18
N LYS A 206 0.70 21.88 -5.17
CA LYS A 206 1.58 22.87 -5.82
C LYS A 206 1.79 22.63 -7.32
#